data_AF-A3JIX1-F1
#
_entry.id   AF-A3JIX1-F1
#
_cell.length_a   1.000
_cell.length_b   1.000
_cell.length_c   1.000
_cell.angle_alpha   90.00
_cell.angle_beta   90.00
_cell.angle_gamma   90.00
#
_symmetry.space_group_name_H-M   'P 1'
#
loop_
_entity.id
_entity.type
_entity.pdbx_description
1 polymer ?
#
loop_
_entity_poly.entity_id
_entity_poly.type
_entity_poly.pdbx_seq_one_letter_code
_entity_poly.pdbx_strand_id
1 'polypeptide(L)' 'MTTVNPDTGEKAASVQPLRTLATYRRTADGIMFGMNAIHDSPCWLSVGDCVIVNQSE' A
#
# COMPACT_ATOMS: atom_id res chain seq x y z
N MET A 1 5.10 -9.30 0.21
CA MET A 1 5.57 -9.44 1.61
C MET A 1 6.38 -8.20 1.94
N THR A 2 5.94 -7.36 2.89
CA THR A 2 6.54 -6.03 3.15
C THR A 2 7.72 -6.05 4.14
N THR A 3 8.04 -7.21 4.72
CA THR A 3 9.09 -7.37 5.75
C THR A 3 10.38 -8.02 5.23
N VAL A 4 10.50 -8.18 3.92
CA VAL A 4 11.70 -8.68 3.24
C VAL A 4 12.43 -7.49 2.64
N ASN A 5 13.74 -7.44 2.83
CA ASN A 5 14.58 -6.48 2.13
C ASN A 5 14.64 -6.86 0.64
N PRO A 6 14.24 -5.98 -0.30
CA PRO A 6 14.22 -6.29 -1.73
C PRO A 6 15.63 -6.49 -2.33
N ASP A 7 16.66 -5.87 -1.76
CA ASP A 7 18.03 -5.96 -2.29
C ASP A 7 18.72 -7.26 -1.86
N THR A 8 18.42 -7.75 -0.65
CA THR A 8 19.10 -8.93 -0.06
C THR A 8 18.23 -10.18 0.02
N GLY A 9 16.91 -10.05 -0.10
CA GLY A 9 15.97 -11.15 0.10
C GLY A 9 15.81 -11.60 1.57
N GLU A 10 16.45 -10.90 2.51
CA GLU A 10 16.42 -11.26 3.92
C GLU A 10 15.16 -10.74 4.61
N LYS A 11 14.53 -11.61 5.40
CA LYS A 11 13.38 -11.24 6.23
C LYS A 11 13.85 -10.55 7.50
N ALA A 12 13.33 -9.36 7.78
CA ALA A 12 13.65 -8.64 9.01
C ALA A 12 13.11 -9.38 10.25
N ALA A 13 14.00 -9.72 11.20
CA ALA A 13 13.63 -10.38 12.46
C ALA A 13 12.68 -9.54 13.32
N SER A 14 12.75 -8.21 13.20
CA SER A 14 11.87 -7.27 13.89
C SER A 14 10.46 -7.18 13.29
N VAL A 15 10.20 -7.83 12.15
CA VAL A 15 8.92 -7.81 11.40
C VAL A 15 8.53 -6.38 11.00
N GLN A 16 9.52 -5.51 10.85
CA GLN A 16 9.30 -4.16 10.35
C GLN A 16 9.13 -4.17 8.82
N PRO A 17 8.25 -3.30 8.27
CA PRO A 17 7.53 -2.18 8.91
C PRO A 17 6.16 -2.52 9.51
N LEU A 18 5.71 -3.78 9.44
CA LEU A 18 4.35 -4.17 9.86
C LEU A 18 4.07 -3.89 11.34
N ARG A 19 5.06 -4.08 12.22
CA ARG A 19 4.92 -3.77 13.65
C ARG A 19 4.60 -2.28 13.87
N THR A 20 5.29 -1.38 13.18
CA THR A 20 5.01 0.05 13.25
C THR A 20 3.62 0.37 12.69
N LEU A 21 3.26 -0.17 11.53
CA LEU A 21 1.93 0.03 10.94
C LEU A 21 0.80 -0.47 11.87
N ALA A 22 1.01 -1.56 12.59
CA ALA A 22 0.03 -2.09 13.54
C ALA A 22 -0.32 -1.10 14.68
N THR A 23 0.55 -0.13 14.98
CA THR A 23 0.32 0.85 16.05
C THR A 23 -0.71 1.92 15.67
N TYR A 24 -0.92 2.20 14.38
CA TYR A 24 -1.82 3.28 13.92
C TYR A 24 -2.70 2.95 12.70
N ARG A 25 -2.54 1.78 12.07
CA ARG A 25 -3.31 1.34 10.88
C ARG A 25 -4.04 0.01 11.08
N ARG A 26 -4.27 -0.39 12.34
CA ARG A 26 -4.96 -1.66 12.63
C ARG A 26 -6.47 -1.52 12.52
N THR A 27 -7.10 -2.46 11.82
CA THR A 27 -8.55 -2.63 11.68
C THR A 27 -8.95 -4.05 12.14
N ALA A 28 -10.25 -4.36 12.11
CA ALA A 28 -10.74 -5.70 12.39
C ALA A 28 -10.15 -6.76 11.42
N ASP A 29 -9.88 -6.36 10.18
CA ASP A 29 -9.41 -7.24 9.10
C ASP A 29 -7.88 -7.31 8.98
N GLY A 30 -7.14 -6.62 9.86
CA GLY A 30 -5.67 -6.66 9.89
C GLY A 30 -5.03 -5.27 9.88
N ILE A 31 -3.88 -5.16 9.21
CA ILE A 31 -3.13 -3.90 9.13
C ILE A 31 -3.36 -3.31 7.74
N MET A 32 -4.01 -2.15 7.68
CA MET A 32 -4.32 -1.48 6.41
C MET A 32 -3.11 -0.73 5.86
N PHE A 33 -2.71 -1.06 4.63
CA PHE A 33 -1.63 -0.39 3.92
C PHE A 33 -1.90 -0.42 2.41
N GLY A 34 -2.41 0.70 1.89
CA GLY A 34 -2.87 0.82 0.50
C GLY A 34 -4.36 0.59 0.35
N MET A 35 -4.83 0.67 -0.90
CA MET A 35 -6.20 0.40 -1.30
C MET A 35 -6.20 -0.36 -2.61
N ASN A 36 -7.06 -1.37 -2.73
CA ASN A 36 -7.32 -2.00 -4.01
C ASN A 36 -8.27 -1.09 -4.80
N ALA A 37 -7.95 -0.85 -6.07
CA ALA A 37 -8.79 -0.05 -6.97
C ALA A 37 -9.05 -0.85 -8.25
N ILE A 38 -10.16 -0.51 -8.90
CA ILE A 38 -10.51 -1.00 -10.24
C ILE A 38 -10.50 0.18 -11.20
N HIS A 39 -10.02 -0.06 -12.42
CA HIS A 39 -10.07 0.93 -13.48
C HIS A 39 -11.48 1.02 -14.05
N ASP A 40 -11.92 2.24 -14.38
CA ASP A 40 -13.22 2.49 -15.01
C ASP A 40 -13.14 2.30 -16.54
N SER A 41 -12.00 2.63 -17.15
CA SER A 41 -11.77 2.44 -18.58
C SER A 41 -10.27 2.26 -18.91
N PRO A 42 -9.94 1.66 -20.08
CA PRO A 42 -8.54 1.53 -20.51
C PRO A 42 -7.91 2.90 -20.77
N CYS A 43 -6.73 3.14 -20.19
CA CYS A 43 -5.95 4.35 -20.42
C CYS A 43 -4.46 4.14 -20.15
N TRP A 44 -3.66 5.16 -20.44
CA TRP A 44 -2.25 5.23 -20.06
C TRP A 44 -2.09 6.18 -18.88
N LEU A 45 -1.25 5.78 -17.92
CA LEU A 45 -0.83 6.61 -16.79
C LEU A 45 0.69 6.76 -16.82
N SER A 46 1.15 7.97 -16.57
CA SER A 46 2.56 8.35 -16.54
C SER A 46 2.91 9.07 -15.24
N VAL A 47 4.18 8.99 -14.86
CA VAL A 47 4.69 9.78 -13.73
C VAL A 47 4.55 11.27 -14.06
N GLY A 48 3.88 12.01 -13.17
CA GLY A 48 3.62 13.43 -13.35
C GLY A 48 2.20 13.77 -13.80
N ASP A 49 1.39 12.77 -14.17
CA ASP A 49 -0.03 12.99 -14.45
C ASP A 49 -0.75 13.55 -13.23
N CYS A 50 -1.66 14.51 -13.46
CA CYS A 50 -2.43 15.13 -12.40
C CYS A 50 -3.45 14.13 -11.81
N VAL A 51 -3.54 14.08 -10.48
CA VAL A 51 -4.53 13.26 -9.77
C VAL A 51 -5.70 14.14 -9.35
N ILE A 52 -6.89 13.82 -9.87
CA ILE A 52 -8.14 14.46 -9.48
C ILE A 52 -8.96 13.45 -8.67
N VAL A 53 -9.30 13.82 -7.44
CA VAL A 53 -10.17 12.99 -6.59
C VAL A 53 -11.61 13.37 -6.88
N ASN A 54 -12.33 12.48 -7.56
CA ASN A 54 -13.76 12.64 -7.75
C ASN A 54 -14.48 12.22 -6.46
N GLN A 55 -15.15 13.17 -5.82
CA GLN A 55 -16.08 12.87 -4.73
C GLN A 55 -17.41 12.45 -5.36
N SER A 56 -17.49 11.21 -5.81
CA SER A 56 -18.76 10.58 -6.16
C SER A 56 -19.23 9.76 -4.95
N GLU A 57 -20.48 9.97 -4.53
CA GLU A 57 -21.16 9.19 -3.47
C GLU A 57 -21.42 7.73 -3.88
#